data_AF-A0A1Q7SJZ3-F1
#
_entry.id   AF-A0A1Q7SJZ3-F1
#
_cell.length_a   1.000
_cell.length_b   1.000
_cell.length_c   1.000
_cell.angle_alpha   90.00
_cell.angle_beta   90.00
_cell.angle_gamma   90.00
#
_symmetry.space_group_name_H-M   'P 1'
#
loop_
_entity.id
_entity.type
_entity.pdbx_description
1 polymer ?
#
loop_
_entity_poly.entity_id
_entity_poly.type
_entity_poly.pdbx_seq_one_letter_code
_entity_poly.pdbx_strand_id
1 'polypeptide(L)'
;MLGHGTPRTVRHVGLGFLLVLAAASDTEPLEGARAPELSGACYCRATAELRCVPDLTERDCARRCTEELCDDWFWLERRPCWNWGYGG
;
A
#
# COMPACT_ATOMS: atom_id res chain seq x y z
N MET A 1 -7.55 17.25 65.36
CA MET A 1 -8.88 16.95 65.90
C MET A 1 -9.66 16.17 64.86
N LEU A 2 -10.28 15.07 65.27
CA LEU A 2 -11.05 14.14 64.44
C LEU A 2 -12.23 14.83 63.75
N GLY A 3 -12.49 14.49 62.49
CA GLY A 3 -13.73 14.81 61.79
C GLY A 3 -14.17 13.61 60.96
N HIS A 4 -15.14 12.87 61.49
CA HIS A 4 -15.81 11.74 60.85
C HIS A 4 -16.54 12.14 59.56
N GLY A 5 -16.38 11.32 58.51
CA GLY A 5 -17.23 11.32 57.32
C GLY A 5 -17.37 9.91 56.76
N THR A 6 -18.45 9.24 57.13
CA THR A 6 -18.87 7.89 56.70
C THR A 6 -19.37 7.88 55.23
N PRO A 7 -19.56 6.69 54.62
CA PRO A 7 -19.04 6.36 53.29
C PRO A 7 -20.02 6.60 52.14
N ARG A 8 -19.49 6.87 50.93
CA ARG A 8 -20.21 6.66 49.67
C ARG A 8 -19.72 5.38 49.01
N THR A 9 -20.51 4.33 49.20
CA THR A 9 -20.41 3.03 48.53
C THR A 9 -20.63 3.23 47.03
N VAL A 10 -19.56 3.21 46.23
CA VAL A 10 -19.65 3.17 44.77
C VAL A 10 -19.58 1.72 44.34
N ARG A 11 -20.74 1.19 43.95
CA ARG A 11 -20.95 -0.10 43.29
C ARG A 11 -20.68 0.09 41.79
N HIS A 12 -19.56 -0.38 41.27
CA HIS A 12 -19.38 -0.67 39.84
C HIS A 12 -18.56 -1.96 39.73
N VAL A 13 -19.17 -3.09 39.36
CA VAL A 13 -19.39 -3.53 37.96
C VAL A 13 -18.02 -3.72 37.29
N GLY A 14 -17.48 -4.93 37.24
CA GLY A 14 -17.69 -5.87 36.14
C GLY A 14 -16.28 -6.37 35.75
N LEU A 15 -16.00 -7.66 35.93
CA LEU A 15 -15.96 -8.66 34.85
C LEU A 15 -14.87 -8.36 33.80
N GLY A 16 -13.79 -9.16 33.80
CA GLY A 16 -12.90 -9.23 32.65
C GLY A 16 -11.45 -9.58 32.96
N PHE A 17 -11.15 -10.88 33.05
CA PHE A 17 -9.80 -11.33 32.68
C PHE A 17 -9.92 -12.63 31.90
N LEU A 18 -10.28 -12.49 30.62
CA LEU A 18 -10.18 -13.55 29.62
C LEU A 18 -8.70 -13.67 29.24
N LEU A 19 -8.04 -14.72 29.73
CA LEU A 19 -6.72 -15.15 29.29
C LEU A 19 -6.80 -15.63 27.84
N VAL A 20 -6.31 -14.81 26.91
CA VAL A 20 -6.17 -15.16 25.50
C VAL A 20 -4.94 -16.05 25.34
N LEU A 21 -5.15 -17.33 24.99
CA LEU A 21 -4.09 -18.23 24.55
C LEU A 21 -3.55 -17.73 23.21
N ALA A 22 -2.29 -17.28 23.20
CA ALA A 22 -1.54 -17.02 21.99
C ALA A 22 -1.11 -18.37 21.39
N ALA A 23 -1.83 -18.84 20.37
CA ALA A 23 -1.34 -19.87 19.48
C ALA A 23 -0.29 -19.22 18.56
N ALA A 24 0.99 -19.52 18.80
CA ALA A 24 2.05 -19.23 17.85
C ALA A 24 1.78 -20.07 16.60
N SER A 25 1.44 -19.42 15.50
CA SER A 25 1.42 -20.06 14.19
C SER A 25 2.82 -19.94 13.61
N ASP A 26 3.56 -21.04 13.63
CA ASP A 26 4.75 -21.24 12.82
C ASP A 26 4.39 -20.95 11.36
N THR A 27 4.80 -19.77 10.90
CA THR A 27 4.58 -19.33 9.52
C THR A 27 5.83 -19.73 8.74
N GLU A 28 5.76 -20.92 8.13
CA GLU A 28 6.75 -21.41 7.17
C GLU A 28 6.87 -20.37 6.03
N PRO A 29 8.07 -19.85 5.70
CA PRO A 29 8.22 -18.91 4.59
C PRO A 29 7.98 -19.66 3.28
N LEU A 30 6.88 -19.34 2.58
CA LEU A 30 6.57 -19.91 1.28
C LEU A 30 7.65 -19.48 0.27
N GLU A 31 8.57 -20.39 0.00
CA GLU A 31 9.65 -20.24 -0.95
C GLU A 31 9.09 -20.09 -2.37
N GLY A 32 9.40 -18.97 -3.03
CA GLY A 32 9.55 -18.95 -4.49
C GLY A 32 8.30 -18.77 -5.37
N ALA A 33 7.14 -18.37 -4.84
CA ALA A 33 6.07 -17.86 -5.71
C ALA A 33 6.47 -16.48 -6.23
N ARG A 34 7.20 -16.40 -7.35
CA ARG A 34 7.36 -15.15 -8.11
C ARG A 34 5.94 -14.63 -8.36
N ALA A 35 5.59 -13.52 -7.73
CA ALA A 35 4.31 -12.88 -7.96
C ALA A 35 4.13 -12.70 -9.47
N PRO A 36 2.93 -12.95 -10.02
CA PRO A 36 2.68 -12.74 -11.44
C PRO A 36 3.09 -11.30 -11.80
N GLU A 37 3.96 -11.15 -12.80
CA GLU A 37 4.41 -9.82 -13.24
C GLU A 37 3.21 -9.07 -13.81
N LEU A 38 2.77 -8.05 -13.09
CA LEU A 38 1.60 -7.27 -13.46
C LEU A 38 1.98 -6.37 -14.65
N SER A 39 1.14 -6.37 -15.69
CA SER A 39 1.26 -5.44 -16.81
C SER A 39 0.40 -4.20 -16.56
N GLY A 40 0.79 -3.10 -17.18
CA GLY A 40 0.19 -1.80 -16.96
C GLY A 40 0.58 -0.80 -18.03
N ALA A 41 0.30 0.47 -17.77
CA ALA A 41 0.64 1.57 -18.66
C ALA A 41 1.95 2.23 -18.23
N CYS A 42 2.91 2.29 -19.15
CA CYS A 42 4.15 3.01 -18.99
C CYS A 42 4.03 4.41 -19.60
N TYR A 43 4.39 5.43 -18.84
CA TYR A 43 4.43 6.81 -19.30
C TYR A 43 5.86 7.33 -19.25
N CYS A 44 6.33 7.84 -20.37
CA CYS A 44 7.63 8.46 -20.54
C CYS A 44 7.41 9.91 -20.94
N ARG A 45 7.96 10.85 -20.19
CA ARG A 45 7.97 12.28 -20.51
C ARG A 45 9.33 12.63 -21.11
N ALA A 46 9.34 13.24 -22.28
CA ALA A 46 10.56 13.71 -22.93
C ALA A 46 10.31 15.05 -23.61
N THR A 47 11.12 16.08 -23.29
CA THR A 47 11.05 17.43 -23.88
C THR A 47 9.61 17.98 -23.93
N ALA A 48 8.89 17.87 -22.82
CA ALA A 48 7.48 18.26 -22.63
C ALA A 48 6.41 17.40 -23.35
N GLU A 49 6.79 16.36 -24.09
CA GLU A 49 5.86 15.38 -24.65
C GLU A 49 5.68 14.18 -23.71
N LEU A 50 4.42 13.80 -23.42
CA LEU A 50 4.09 12.61 -22.64
C LEU A 50 3.71 11.47 -23.59
N ARG A 51 4.58 10.46 -23.70
CA ARG A 51 4.39 9.25 -24.49
C ARG A 51 3.91 8.11 -23.59
N CYS A 52 2.89 7.36 -24.02
CA CYS A 52 2.39 6.22 -23.28
C CYS A 52 2.49 4.92 -24.08
N VAL A 53 2.90 3.83 -23.42
CA VAL A 53 2.95 2.47 -23.96
C VAL A 53 2.18 1.52 -23.03
N PRO A 54 1.12 0.85 -23.51
CA PRO A 54 0.35 -0.08 -22.69
C PRO A 54 1.02 -1.46 -22.62
N ASP A 55 0.53 -2.28 -21.70
CA ASP A 55 0.90 -3.70 -21.52
C ASP A 55 2.40 -3.94 -21.25
N LEU A 56 3.03 -3.02 -20.52
CA LEU A 56 4.40 -3.22 -20.03
C LEU A 56 4.38 -3.56 -18.54
N THR A 57 5.32 -4.40 -18.13
CA THR A 57 5.67 -4.54 -16.71
C THR A 57 6.35 -3.26 -16.21
N GLU A 58 6.36 -3.02 -14.91
CA GLU A 58 7.09 -1.89 -14.33
C GLU A 58 8.58 -1.94 -14.68
N ARG A 59 9.19 -3.14 -14.64
CA ARG A 59 10.59 -3.34 -14.99
C ARG A 59 10.87 -2.99 -16.45
N ASP A 60 10.01 -3.42 -17.37
CA ASP A 60 10.17 -3.10 -18.79
C ASP A 60 9.95 -1.61 -19.07
N CYS A 61 9.03 -0.97 -18.32
CA CYS A 61 8.84 0.47 -18.38
C CYS A 61 10.11 1.22 -17.96
N ALA A 62 10.70 0.88 -16.81
CA ALA A 62 11.92 1.51 -16.31
C ALA A 62 13.10 1.35 -17.29
N ARG A 63 13.29 0.13 -17.81
CA ARG A 63 14.34 -0.16 -18.80
C ARG A 63 14.15 0.66 -20.06
N ARG A 64 12.95 0.64 -20.65
CA ARG A 64 12.64 1.41 -21.84
C ARG A 64 12.82 2.91 -21.62
N CYS A 65 12.35 3.45 -20.50
CA CYS A 65 12.46 4.88 -20.23
C CYS A 65 13.91 5.33 -20.07
N THR A 66 14.77 4.43 -19.57
CA THR A 66 16.23 4.63 -19.54
C THR A 66 16.81 4.65 -20.97
N GLU A 67 16.43 3.70 -21.82
CA GLU A 67 16.88 3.61 -23.23
C GLU A 67 16.42 4.82 -24.06
N GLU A 68 15.21 5.32 -23.82
CA GLU A 68 14.59 6.45 -24.53
C GLU A 68 14.98 7.83 -23.94
N LEU A 69 15.80 7.86 -22.89
CA LEU A 69 16.26 9.07 -22.20
C LEU A 69 15.10 9.99 -21.78
N CYS A 70 14.07 9.42 -21.16
CA CYS A 70 12.94 10.20 -20.63
C CYS A 70 13.42 11.14 -19.50
N ASP A 71 12.89 12.37 -19.48
CA ASP A 71 13.09 13.32 -18.38
C ASP A 71 12.43 12.83 -17.08
N ASP A 72 11.26 12.18 -17.21
CA ASP A 72 10.45 11.66 -16.12
C ASP A 72 9.67 10.44 -16.62
N TRP A 73 9.37 9.48 -15.74
CA TRP A 73 8.55 8.32 -16.10
C TRP A 73 7.73 7.81 -14.93
N PHE A 74 6.57 7.23 -15.24
CA PHE A 74 5.72 6.58 -14.26
C PHE A 74 5.01 5.37 -14.86
N TRP A 75 4.68 4.40 -14.00
CA TRP A 75 3.98 3.18 -14.40
C TRP A 75 2.68 3.02 -13.60
N LEU A 76 1.61 2.61 -14.28
CA LEU A 76 0.30 2.38 -13.68
C LEU A 76 -0.12 0.93 -13.84
N GLU A 77 -0.11 0.20 -12.73
CA GLU A 77 -0.51 -1.20 -12.65
C GLU A 77 -1.91 -1.46 -13.20
N ARG A 78 -2.04 -2.43 -14.11
CA ARG A 78 -3.34 -2.91 -14.64
C ARG A 78 -4.21 -1.79 -15.20
N ARG A 79 -3.60 -0.68 -15.62
CA ARG A 79 -4.27 0.43 -16.29
C ARG A 79 -3.87 0.46 -17.77
N PRO A 80 -4.81 0.79 -18.67
CA PRO A 80 -4.45 1.12 -20.05
C PRO A 80 -3.79 2.50 -20.11
N CYS A 81 -3.16 2.79 -21.24
CA CYS A 81 -2.76 4.15 -21.56
C CYS A 81 -3.98 5.06 -21.57
N TRP A 82 -3.91 6.10 -20.76
CA TRP A 82 -4.96 7.09 -20.61
C TRP A 82 -4.36 8.46 -20.81
N ASN A 83 -4.80 9.14 -21.86
CA ASN A 83 -4.43 10.51 -22.09
C ASN A 83 -5.41 11.37 -21.28
N TRP A 84 -5.00 11.82 -20.10
CA TRP A 84 -5.73 12.81 -19.31
C TRP A 84 -5.66 14.13 -20.07
N GLY A 85 -6.50 14.29 -21.10
CA GLY A 85 -6.66 15.55 -21.79
C GLY A 85 -6.97 16.63 -20.76
N TYR A 86 -6.17 17.70 -20.77
CA TYR A 86 -6.33 18.97 -20.08
C TYR A 86 -7.77 19.23 -19.60
N GLY A 87 -8.03 19.03 -18.30
CA GLY A 87 -9.22 19.57 -17.66
C GLY A 87 -9.03 21.08 -17.53
N GLY A 88 -9.82 21.84 -18.30
CA GLY A 88 -9.72 23.30 -18.45
C GLY A 88 -10.02 24.12 -17.21
#